data_AF-A0A2K0U5Y5-F1
#
_entry.id   AF-A0A2K0U5Y5-F1
#
_cell.length_a   1.000
_cell.length_b   1.000
_cell.length_c   1.000
_cell.angle_alpha   90.00
_cell.angle_beta   90.00
_cell.angle_gamma   90.00
#
_symmetry.space_group_name_H-M   'P 1'
#
loop_
_entity.id
_entity.type
_entity.pdbx_description
1 polymer ?
#
loop_
_entity_poly.entity_id
_entity_poly.type
_entity_poly.pdbx_seq_one_letter_code
_entity_poly.pdbx_strand_id
1 'polypeptide(L)' 'MTDEQVKEVTGKIKQMADIRPLAINDTDSIIRSFHLDVVQQ' A
#
# COMPACT_ATOMS: atom_id res chain seq x y z
N MET A 1 5.32 -2.08 10.78
CA MET A 1 4.12 -1.33 10.40
C MET A 1 3.20 -1.26 11.61
N THR A 2 2.75 -0.08 12.01
CA THR A 2 1.72 0.11 13.04
C THR A 2 0.32 -0.08 12.45
N ASP A 3 -0.70 -0.19 13.29
CA ASP A 3 -2.10 -0.31 12.85
C ASP A 3 -2.52 0.89 11.96
N GLU A 4 -2.09 2.09 12.29
CA GLU A 4 -2.34 3.30 11.48
C GLU A 4 -1.70 3.21 10.10
N GLN A 5 -0.46 2.75 10.03
CA GLN A 5 0.28 2.54 8.78
C GLN A 5 -0.39 1.47 7.90
N VAL A 6 -0.89 0.40 8.51
CA VAL A 6 -1.63 -0.65 7.78
C VAL A 6 -2.95 -0.10 7.25
N LYS A 7 -3.69 0.70 8.02
CA LYS A 7 -4.93 1.36 7.58
C LYS A 7 -4.68 2.29 6.40
N GLU A 8 -3.59 3.07 6.44
CA GLU A 8 -3.23 3.97 5.35
C GLU A 8 -2.90 3.20 4.06
N VAL A 9 -2.02 2.18 4.13
CA VAL A 9 -1.64 1.39 2.96
C VAL A 9 -2.84 0.64 2.38
N THR A 10 -3.71 0.12 3.26
CA THR A 10 -4.94 -0.59 2.86
C THR A 10 -5.91 0.35 2.13
N GLY A 11 -6.03 1.60 2.60
CA GLY A 11 -6.81 2.63 1.93
C GLY A 11 -6.30 2.93 0.51
N LYS A 12 -4.97 3.04 0.34
CA LYS A 12 -4.33 3.23 -0.97
C LYS A 12 -4.60 2.04 -1.92
N ILE A 13 -4.47 0.81 -1.43
CA ILE A 13 -4.75 -0.40 -2.23
C ILE A 13 -6.23 -0.43 -2.66
N LYS A 14 -7.16 -0.12 -1.75
CA LYS A 14 -8.60 -0.10 -2.05
C LYS A 14 -8.94 0.91 -3.14
N GLN A 15 -8.42 2.13 -3.06
CA GLN A 15 -8.65 3.16 -4.09
C GLN A 15 -8.20 2.71 -5.48
N MET A 16 -7.05 2.02 -5.55
CA MET A 16 -6.54 1.48 -6.81
C MET A 16 -7.37 0.29 -7.32
N ALA A 17 -7.87 -0.55 -6.40
CA ALA A 17 -8.73 -1.69 -6.71
C ALA A 17 -10.13 -1.28 -7.18
N ASP A 18 -10.64 -0.15 -6.68
CA ASP A 18 -11.94 0.41 -7.08
C ASP A 18 -11.90 0.91 -8.55
N ILE A 19 -10.71 1.25 -9.07
CA ILE A 19 -10.51 1.69 -10.47
C ILE A 19 -10.24 0.49 -11.39
N ARG A 20 -9.45 -0.49 -10.93
CA ARG A 20 -9.07 -1.66 -11.74
C ARG A 20 -8.72 -2.88 -10.88
N PRO A 21 -8.87 -4.12 -11.40
CA PRO A 21 -8.32 -5.30 -10.75
C PRO A 21 -6.80 -5.15 -10.55
N LEU A 22 -6.32 -5.49 -9.35
CA LEU A 22 -4.90 -5.46 -9.01
C LEU A 22 -4.34 -6.88 -8.99
N ALA A 23 -3.14 -7.05 -9.54
CA ALA A 23 -2.38 -8.26 -9.35
C ALA A 23 -1.66 -8.24 -7.98
N ILE A 24 -1.20 -9.42 -7.54
CA ILE A 24 -0.43 -9.55 -6.31
C ILE A 24 0.83 -8.67 -6.35
N ASN A 25 1.50 -8.60 -7.50
CA ASN A 25 2.72 -7.80 -7.67
C ASN A 25 2.47 -6.28 -7.56
N ASP A 26 1.30 -5.79 -8.01
CA ASP A 26 0.93 -4.37 -7.84
C ASP A 26 0.79 -4.06 -6.35
N THR A 27 0.14 -4.96 -5.61
CA THR A 27 -0.09 -4.80 -4.18
C THR A 27 1.22 -4.86 -3.38
N ASP A 28 2.12 -5.79 -3.72
CA ASP A 28 3.46 -5.89 -3.12
C ASP A 28 4.28 -4.60 -3.33
N SER A 29 4.24 -4.07 -4.56
CA SER A 29 4.97 -2.84 -4.90
C SER A 29 4.47 -1.65 -4.06
N ILE A 30 3.15 -1.52 -3.88
CA ILE A 30 2.56 -0.44 -3.06
C ILE A 30 3.01 -0.55 -1.60
N ILE A 31 2.98 -1.76 -1.02
CA ILE A 31 3.38 -1.99 0.37
C ILE A 31 4.88 -1.71 0.54
N ARG A 32 5.70 -2.15 -0.42
CA ARG A 32 7.15 -1.95 -0.41
C ARG A 32 7.52 -0.48 -0.51
N SER A 33 6.94 0.26 -1.45
CA SER A 33 7.15 1.71 -1.59
C SER A 33 6.76 2.45 -0.31
N PHE A 34 5.59 2.11 0.25
CA PHE A 34 5.15 2.70 1.51
C PHE A 34 6.12 2.44 2.67
N HIS A 35 6.67 1.22 2.77
CA HIS A 35 7.64 0.90 3.80
C HIS A 35 8.98 1.63 3.61
N LEU A 36 9.45 1.75 2.37
CA LEU A 36 10.67 2.50 2.04
C LEU A 36 10.54 3.98 2.41
N ASP A 37 9.40 4.61 2.08
CA ASP A 37 9.14 6.01 2.42
C ASP A 37 9.11 6.24 3.94
N VAL A 38 8.52 5.30 4.69
CA VAL A 38 8.45 5.37 6.16
C VAL A 38 9.83 5.19 6.81
N VAL A 39 10.72 4.37 6.23
CA VAL A 39 12.06 4.12 6.78
C VAL A 39 13.04 5.24 6.42
N GLN A 40 12.78 6.01 5.36
CA GLN A 40 13.58 7.17 4.96
C GLN A 40 13.16 8.50 5.61
N GLN A 41 12.13 8.49 6.47
CA GLN A 41 11.70 9.62 7.30
C GLN A 41 12.25 9.48 8.72
#